data_AF-A0A9Q3PQ16-F1
#
_entry.id   AF-A0A9Q3PQ16-F1
#
_cell.length_a   1.000
_cell.length_b   1.000
_cell.length_c   1.000
_cell.angle_alpha   90.00
_cell.angle_beta   90.00
_cell.angle_gamma   90.00
#
_symmetry.space_group_name_H-M   'P 1'
#
loop_
_entity.id
_entity.type
_entity.pdbx_description
1 polymer ?
#
loop_
_entity_poly.entity_id
_entity_poly.type
_entity_poly.pdbx_seq_one_letter_code
_entity_poly.pdbx_strand_id
1 'polypeptide(L)'
;MGQALLKEVPNLKEWPHFSGEGEYDHMEFIRGIEIIEEDFELPDKLVTAIFNTFFSRSSHRWYIKLRQAPGHQSWTWGKPQIINKWANNY
;
A
#
# COMPACT_ATOMS: atom_id res chain seq x y z
N MET A 1 -13.13 10.22 21.00
CA MET A 1 -11.96 11.01 20.59
C MET A 1 -11.32 10.35 19.36
N GLY A 2 -11.84 10.55 18.16
CA GLY A 2 -11.43 9.75 16.98
C GLY A 2 -11.17 10.53 15.68
N GLN A 3 -11.07 11.87 15.75
CA GLN A 3 -10.96 12.72 14.56
C GLN A 3 -9.60 13.43 14.41
N ALA A 4 -8.63 13.16 15.30
CA ALA A 4 -7.35 13.87 15.31
C ALA A 4 -6.23 13.16 14.51
N LEU A 5 -6.19 11.83 14.48
CA LEU A 5 -5.07 11.07 13.89
C LEU A 5 -4.88 11.36 12.39
N LEU A 6 -5.97 11.51 11.63
CA LEU A 6 -5.90 11.75 10.18
C LEU A 6 -5.30 13.10 9.78
N LYS A 7 -5.24 14.09 10.69
CA LYS A 7 -4.66 15.41 10.38
C LYS A 7 -3.14 15.44 10.50
N GLU A 8 -2.56 14.51 11.23
CA GLU A 8 -1.10 14.41 11.42
C GLU A 8 -0.45 13.47 10.42
N VAL A 9 -1.23 12.57 9.83
CA VAL A 9 -0.79 11.74 8.72
C VAL A 9 -0.33 12.64 7.56
N PRO A 10 0.91 12.48 7.03
CA PRO A 10 1.43 13.28 5.93
C PRO A 10 0.48 13.26 4.76
N ASN A 11 0.40 14.38 4.04
CA ASN A 11 -0.55 14.55 2.95
C ASN A 11 -0.36 13.38 1.96
N LEU A 12 -1.43 12.71 1.56
CA LEU A 12 -1.39 11.51 0.69
C LEU A 12 -0.52 11.69 -0.58
N LYS A 13 -0.28 12.94 -0.99
CA LYS A 13 0.61 13.32 -2.11
C LYS A 13 2.10 13.11 -1.84
N GLU A 14 2.53 13.06 -0.59
CA GLU A 14 3.93 12.89 -0.17
C GLU A 14 4.33 11.41 -0.02
N TRP A 15 3.34 10.52 -0.13
CA TRP A 15 3.55 9.10 0.03
C TRP A 15 4.16 8.48 -1.23
N PRO A 16 4.92 7.38 -1.07
CA PRO A 16 5.52 6.68 -2.19
C PRO A 16 4.43 6.18 -3.16
N HIS A 17 4.64 6.44 -4.46
CA HIS A 17 3.74 6.02 -5.53
C HIS A 17 4.34 4.87 -6.33
N PHE A 18 3.60 3.77 -6.45
CA PHE A 18 4.03 2.59 -7.16
C PHE A 18 3.34 2.49 -8.53
N SER A 19 4.12 2.56 -9.62
CA SER A 19 3.61 2.41 -10.99
C SER A 19 3.57 0.95 -11.47
N GLY A 20 4.42 0.09 -10.90
CA GLY A 20 4.65 -1.28 -11.41
C GLY A 20 5.36 -1.32 -12.76
N GLU A 21 5.97 -0.22 -13.21
CA GLU A 21 6.68 -0.06 -14.50
C GLU A 21 8.09 0.50 -14.23
N GLY A 22 9.14 -0.05 -14.87
CA GLY A 22 10.53 0.41 -14.76
C GLY A 22 11.35 -0.29 -13.65
N GLU A 23 12.57 0.20 -13.38
CA GLU A 23 13.36 -0.19 -12.21
C GLU A 23 12.66 0.37 -10.96
N TYR A 24 11.78 -0.45 -10.39
CA TYR A 24 11.01 -0.07 -9.22
C TYR A 24 11.24 -1.10 -8.11
N ASP A 25 11.69 -0.63 -6.96
CA ASP A 25 11.88 -1.47 -5.79
C ASP A 25 10.57 -1.58 -5.00
N HIS A 26 9.84 -2.67 -5.26
CA HIS A 26 8.63 -3.01 -4.52
C HIS A 26 8.90 -3.22 -3.01
N MET A 27 10.14 -3.54 -2.61
CA MET A 27 10.53 -3.66 -1.21
C MET A 27 10.72 -2.29 -0.56
N GLU A 28 11.28 -1.32 -1.28
CA GLU A 28 11.35 0.08 -0.81
C GLU A 28 9.95 0.66 -0.59
N PHE A 29 9.02 0.35 -1.50
CA PHE A 29 7.61 0.73 -1.35
C PHE A 29 6.93 0.09 -0.14
N ILE A 30 7.10 -1.22 0.07
CA ILE A 30 6.54 -1.90 1.25
C ILE A 30 7.13 -1.30 2.53
N ARG A 31 8.45 -1.07 2.57
CA ARG A 31 9.14 -0.46 3.72
C ARG A 31 8.63 0.95 4.00
N GLY A 32 8.39 1.76 2.98
CA GLY A 32 7.82 3.11 3.15
C GLY A 32 6.45 3.09 3.82
N ILE A 33 5.62 2.08 3.53
CA ILE A 33 4.32 1.92 4.18
C ILE A 33 4.47 1.43 5.62
N GLU A 34 5.40 0.51 5.88
CA GLU A 34 5.69 0.02 7.24
C GLU A 34 6.14 1.14 8.16
N ILE A 35 7.03 2.02 7.69
CA ILE A 35 7.47 3.20 8.44
C ILE A 35 6.27 4.09 8.82
N ILE A 36 5.32 4.31 7.89
CA ILE A 36 4.16 5.17 8.17
C ILE A 36 3.13 4.46 9.08
N GLU A 37 2.97 3.15 8.93
CA GLU A 37 2.16 2.34 9.82
C GLU A 37 2.70 2.42 11.27
N GLU A 38 4.02 2.33 11.43
CA GLU A 38 4.72 2.42 12.72
C GLU A 38 4.70 3.85 13.30
N ASP A 39 5.09 4.87 12.53
CA ASP A 39 5.22 6.26 12.99
C ASP A 39 3.88 6.86 13.44
N PHE A 40 2.77 6.44 12.84
CA PHE A 40 1.43 6.98 13.10
C PHE A 40 0.49 5.99 13.79
N GLU A 41 0.99 4.81 14.19
CA GLU A 41 0.21 3.73 14.81
C GLU A 41 -1.09 3.42 14.04
N LEU A 42 -0.99 3.37 12.70
CA LEU A 42 -2.17 3.26 11.86
C LEU A 42 -2.79 1.86 11.97
N PRO A 43 -4.13 1.76 12.15
CA PRO A 43 -4.78 0.46 12.09
C PRO A 43 -4.63 -0.16 10.69
N ASP A 44 -4.41 -1.47 10.60
CA ASP A 44 -4.31 -2.22 9.32
C ASP A 44 -5.49 -1.92 8.37
N LYS A 45 -6.70 -1.71 8.91
CA LYS A 45 -7.89 -1.31 8.12
C LYS A 45 -7.76 0.06 7.48
N LEU A 46 -7.12 1.01 8.15
CA LEU A 46 -6.89 2.34 7.60
C LEU A 46 -5.80 2.28 6.53
N VAL A 47 -4.68 1.60 6.81
CA VAL A 47 -3.61 1.34 5.83
C VAL A 47 -4.22 0.72 4.57
N THR A 48 -5.03 -0.32 4.73
CA THR A 48 -5.77 -1.00 3.66
C THR A 48 -6.68 -0.08 2.84
N ALA A 49 -7.28 0.95 3.45
CA ALA A 49 -8.19 1.88 2.78
C ALA A 49 -7.43 2.93 1.95
N ILE A 50 -6.36 3.49 2.52
CA ILE A 50 -5.49 4.45 1.82
C ILE A 50 -4.56 3.75 0.83
N PHE A 51 -4.34 2.44 0.96
CA PHE A 51 -3.44 1.68 0.10
C PHE A 51 -3.77 1.79 -1.40
N ASN A 52 -5.05 1.95 -1.77
CA ASN A 52 -5.44 2.16 -3.16
C ASN A 52 -4.83 3.43 -3.77
N THR A 53 -4.57 4.46 -2.97
CA THR A 53 -4.09 5.76 -3.46
C THR A 53 -2.61 5.73 -3.85
N PHE A 54 -1.85 4.74 -3.39
CA PHE A 54 -0.42 4.64 -3.71
C PHE A 54 -0.14 3.92 -5.01
N PHE A 55 -1.11 3.19 -5.54
CA PHE A 55 -0.93 2.52 -6.82
C PHE A 55 -1.29 3.44 -7.98
N SER A 56 -0.50 3.37 -9.04
CA SER A 56 -0.77 4.08 -10.29
C SER A 56 -0.66 3.13 -11.47
N ARG A 57 -1.34 3.46 -12.58
CA ARG A 57 -1.24 2.72 -13.85
C ARG A 57 -1.50 1.20 -13.72
N SER A 58 -0.50 0.38 -14.02
CA SER A 58 -0.61 -1.07 -14.12
C SER A 58 -0.79 -1.72 -12.74
N SER A 59 -0.11 -1.21 -11.71
CA SER A 59 -0.23 -1.67 -10.34
C SER A 59 -1.61 -1.37 -9.74
N HIS A 60 -2.23 -0.22 -10.08
CA HIS A 60 -3.58 0.13 -9.63
C HIS A 60 -4.64 -0.82 -10.19
N ARG A 61 -4.53 -1.15 -11.49
CA ARG A 61 -5.41 -2.14 -12.14
C ARG A 61 -5.26 -3.54 -11.53
N TRP A 62 -4.03 -3.93 -11.19
CA TRP A 62 -3.79 -5.19 -10.50
C TRP A 62 -4.39 -5.19 -9.09
N TYR A 63 -4.20 -4.10 -8.34
CA TYR A 63 -4.68 -4.00 -6.97
C TYR A 63 -6.21 -4.02 -6.89
N ILE A 64 -6.92 -3.34 -7.80
CA ILE A 64 -8.39 -3.43 -7.88
C ILE A 64 -8.84 -4.89 -8.08
N LYS A 65 -8.17 -5.65 -8.95
CA LYS A 65 -8.47 -7.07 -9.18
C LYS A 65 -8.17 -7.93 -7.94
N LEU A 66 -7.06 -7.65 -7.26
CA LEU A 66 -6.70 -8.31 -6.01
C LEU A 66 -7.79 -8.10 -4.94
N ARG A 67 -8.37 -6.89 -4.86
CA ARG A 67 -9.46 -6.52 -3.96
C ARG A 67 -10.83 -7.09 -4.36
N GLN A 68 -10.98 -7.66 -5.56
CA GLN A 68 -12.20 -8.37 -5.96
C GLN A 68 -12.18 -9.85 -5.60
N ALA A 69 -11.03 -10.39 -5.17
CA ALA A 69 -10.93 -11.78 -4.73
C ALA A 69 -11.66 -12.00 -3.38
N PRO A 70 -12.34 -13.14 -3.21
CA PRO A 70 -12.98 -13.49 -1.93
C PRO A 70 -11.93 -13.77 -0.85
N GLY A 71 -12.01 -13.07 0.29
CA GLY A 71 -11.09 -13.25 1.42
C GLY A 71 -10.68 -11.93 2.10
N HIS A 72 -10.05 -12.03 3.27
CA HIS A 72 -9.59 -10.88 4.05
C HIS A 72 -8.58 -10.03 3.26
N GLN A 73 -8.85 -8.73 3.19
CA GLN A 73 -8.15 -7.77 2.34
C GLN A 73 -7.20 -6.86 3.13
N SER A 74 -6.75 -7.33 4.29
CA SER A 74 -5.84 -6.59 5.18
C SER A 74 -4.51 -6.30 4.49
N TRP A 75 -3.82 -5.28 4.98
CA TRP A 75 -2.47 -4.94 4.53
C TRP A 75 -1.51 -6.11 4.79
N THR A 76 -1.64 -6.73 5.96
CA THR A 76 -0.94 -7.96 6.33
C THR A 76 -1.09 -9.08 5.28
N TRP A 77 -2.26 -9.21 4.65
CA TRP A 77 -2.48 -10.17 3.56
C TRP A 77 -1.98 -9.64 2.20
N GLY A 78 -2.08 -8.34 1.94
CA GLY A 78 -1.68 -7.71 0.68
C GLY A 78 -0.16 -7.69 0.45
N LYS A 79 0.65 -7.51 1.50
CA LYS A 79 2.13 -7.51 1.44
C LYS A 79 2.70 -8.69 0.65
N PRO A 80 2.44 -9.96 1.00
CA PRO A 80 3.01 -11.10 0.26
C PRO A 80 2.49 -11.20 -1.17
N GLN A 81 1.31 -10.67 -1.50
CA GLN A 81 0.78 -10.67 -2.87
C GLN A 81 1.58 -9.74 -3.78
N ILE A 82 2.03 -8.60 -3.24
CA ILE A 82 2.87 -7.63 -3.95
C ILE A 82 4.25 -8.26 -4.20
N ILE A 83 4.87 -8.82 -3.17
CA ILE A 83 6.15 -9.51 -3.28
C ILE A 83 6.05 -10.59 -4.37
N ASN A 84 5.06 -11.48 -4.31
CA ASN A 84 4.90 -12.53 -5.33
C ASN A 84 4.67 -11.99 -6.75
N LYS A 85 3.96 -10.86 -6.88
CA LYS A 85 3.63 -10.28 -8.19
C LYS A 85 4.84 -9.63 -8.86
N TRP A 86 5.73 -9.00 -8.10
CA TRP A 86 6.85 -8.21 -8.63
C TRP A 86 8.25 -8.78 -8.34
N ALA A 87 8.38 -9.84 -7.54
CA ALA A 87 9.66 -10.54 -7.31
C ALA A 87 10.23 -11.21 -8.58
N ASN A 88 9.38 -11.55 -9.56
CA ASN A 88 9.79 -12.24 -10.79
C ASN A 88 10.12 -11.30 -11.97
N ASN A 89 10.22 -9.99 -11.77
CA ASN A 89 10.58 -9.03 -12.83
C ASN A 89 12.10 -8.74 -12.91
N TYR A 90 12.94 -9.64 -12.38
CA TYR A 90 14.39 -9.60 -12.50
C TYR A 90 14.90 -10.76 -13.36
#